data_AF-A0A973S7N0-F1
#
_entry.id   AF-A0A973S7N0-F1
#
_cell.length_a   1.000
_cell.length_b   1.000
_cell.length_c   1.000
_cell.angle_alpha   90.00
_cell.angle_beta   90.00
_cell.angle_gamma   90.00
#
_symmetry.space_group_name_H-M   'P 1'
#
loop_
_entity.id
_entity.type
_entity.pdbx_description
1 polymer ?
#
loop_
_entity_poly.entity_id
_entity_poly.type
_entity_poly.pdbx_seq_one_letter_code
_entity_poly.pdbx_strand_id
1 'polypeptide(L)'
;ATVTALTLVRAERDGDAGNRIAVALTERFIEVMESEHRELGVGDPTLGRTVRKLVSMLAKRIELWRSADDANWAEAVRESLYKDEVSSEALRHSAEALKRFSQRLDAAPLDSLMQGRIA
;
A
#
# COMPACT_ATOMS: atom_id res chain seq x y z
N ALA A 1 0.81 -2.68 -3.99
CA ALA A 1 1.16 -2.75 -2.56
C ALA A 1 1.42 -1.37 -1.94
N THR A 2 2.32 -0.54 -2.47
CA THR A 2 2.70 0.78 -1.89
C THR A 2 1.54 1.74 -1.70
N VAL A 3 0.75 1.97 -2.75
CA VAL A 3 -0.43 2.86 -2.70
C VAL A 3 -1.42 2.36 -1.64
N THR A 4 -1.71 1.06 -1.62
CA THR A 4 -2.54 0.41 -0.61
C THR A 4 -1.99 0.63 0.80
N ALA A 5 -0.69 0.41 1.02
CA ALA A 5 -0.06 0.56 2.32
C ALA A 5 -0.14 2.01 2.83
N LEU A 6 0.11 3.02 1.99
CA LEU A 6 -0.05 4.43 2.35
C LEU A 6 -1.50 4.76 2.73
N THR A 7 -2.50 4.24 2.00
CA THR A 7 -3.91 4.40 2.35
C THR A 7 -4.25 3.75 3.70
N LEU A 8 -3.68 2.57 3.99
CA LEU A 8 -3.89 1.86 5.26
C LEU A 8 -3.27 2.63 6.43
N VAL A 9 -2.03 3.14 6.28
CA VAL A 9 -1.37 4.00 7.29
C VAL A 9 -2.19 5.28 7.53
N ARG A 10 -2.78 5.87 6.49
CA ARG A 10 -3.69 7.01 6.64
C ARG A 10 -4.95 6.62 7.44
N ALA A 11 -5.55 5.47 7.14
CA ALA A 11 -6.79 5.02 7.79
C ALA A 11 -6.59 4.76 9.30
N GLU A 12 -5.40 4.34 9.73
CA GLU A 12 -5.08 4.14 11.15
C GLU A 12 -5.33 5.39 12.01
N ARG A 13 -5.24 6.59 11.42
CA ARG A 13 -5.48 7.87 12.12
C ARG A 13 -6.95 8.12 12.49
N ASP A 14 -7.89 7.43 11.84
CA ASP A 14 -9.33 7.57 12.09
C ASP A 14 -9.89 6.51 13.07
N GLY A 15 -9.01 5.80 13.79
CA GLY A 15 -9.37 4.83 14.83
C GLY A 15 -10.29 3.71 14.31
N ASP A 16 -11.32 3.37 15.09
CA ASP A 16 -12.23 2.27 14.77
C ASP A 16 -12.97 2.42 13.43
N ALA A 17 -13.27 3.66 13.03
CA ALA A 17 -13.90 3.92 11.74
C ALA A 17 -12.93 3.66 10.58
N GLY A 18 -11.66 4.03 10.75
CA GLY A 18 -10.59 3.72 9.82
C GLY A 18 -10.28 2.22 9.73
N ASN A 19 -10.31 1.51 10.85
CA ASN A 19 -10.10 0.05 10.91
C ASN A 19 -11.06 -0.72 10.00
N ARG A 20 -12.33 -0.31 9.92
CA ARG A 20 -13.31 -0.95 9.02
C ARG A 20 -12.90 -0.85 7.54
N ILE A 21 -12.37 0.30 7.14
CA ILE A 21 -11.89 0.52 5.77
C ILE A 21 -10.61 -0.25 5.53
N ALA A 22 -9.72 -0.28 6.52
CA ALA A 22 -8.46 -1.00 6.43
C ALA A 22 -8.68 -2.51 6.19
N VAL A 23 -9.65 -3.11 6.89
CA VAL A 23 -10.07 -4.51 6.68
C VAL A 23 -10.60 -4.69 5.25
N ALA A 24 -11.61 -3.92 4.84
CA ALA A 24 -12.23 -4.07 3.52
C ALA A 24 -11.23 -3.86 2.36
N LEU A 25 -10.32 -2.89 2.50
CA LEU A 25 -9.28 -2.63 1.50
C LEU A 25 -8.24 -3.74 1.46
N THR A 26 -7.88 -4.32 2.60
CA THR A 26 -6.95 -5.45 2.68
C THR A 26 -7.55 -6.70 2.06
N GLU A 27 -8.82 -7.01 2.36
CA GLU A 27 -9.57 -8.12 1.74
C GLU A 27 -9.60 -7.95 0.22
N ARG A 28 -9.99 -6.77 -0.26
CA ARG A 28 -10.02 -6.49 -1.71
C ARG A 28 -8.64 -6.58 -2.36
N PHE A 29 -7.59 -6.15 -1.67
CA PHE A 29 -6.21 -6.30 -2.16
C PHE A 29 -5.82 -7.77 -2.33
N ILE A 30 -6.17 -8.62 -1.36
CA ILE A 30 -5.91 -10.07 -1.43
C ILE A 30 -6.71 -10.69 -2.57
N GLU A 31 -8.00 -10.37 -2.71
CA GLU A 31 -8.86 -10.89 -3.78
C GLU A 31 -8.29 -10.60 -5.18
N VAL A 32 -7.88 -9.35 -5.43
CA VAL A 32 -7.29 -8.94 -6.73
C VAL A 32 -5.96 -9.66 -6.97
N MET A 33 -5.12 -9.76 -5.95
CA MET A 33 -3.82 -10.41 -6.09
C MET A 33 -3.93 -11.92 -6.26
N GLU A 34 -4.93 -12.54 -5.65
CA GLU A 34 -5.27 -13.94 -5.87
C GLU A 34 -5.83 -14.18 -7.27
N SER A 35 -6.71 -13.31 -7.78
CA SER A 35 -7.29 -13.50 -9.12
C SER A 35 -6.21 -13.51 -10.20
N GLU A 36 -5.23 -12.60 -10.10
CA GLU A 36 -4.07 -12.56 -11.01
C GLU A 36 -3.23 -13.85 -10.93
N HIS A 37 -3.09 -14.46 -9.75
CA HIS A 37 -2.33 -15.70 -9.59
C HIS A 37 -3.11 -16.94 -10.03
N ARG A 38 -4.45 -16.95 -9.87
CA ARG A 38 -5.30 -18.07 -10.29
C ARG A 38 -5.37 -18.18 -11.82
N GLU A 39 -5.33 -17.04 -12.51
CA GLU A 39 -5.23 -16.99 -13.97
C GLU A 39 -3.93 -17.62 -14.51
N LEU A 40 -2.89 -17.73 -13.68
CA LEU A 40 -1.62 -18.40 -14.03
C LEU A 40 -1.63 -19.92 -13.79
N GLY A 41 -2.69 -20.50 -13.21
CA GLY A 41 -2.79 -21.94 -13.01
C GLY A 41 -3.99 -22.34 -12.14
N VAL A 42 -5.04 -22.88 -12.76
CA VAL A 42 -6.23 -23.38 -12.06
C VAL A 42 -5.84 -24.58 -11.19
N GLY A 43 -6.04 -24.44 -9.87
CA GLY A 43 -5.96 -25.55 -8.90
C GLY A 43 -4.72 -25.61 -8.03
N ASP A 44 -3.96 -24.51 -7.87
CA ASP A 44 -2.73 -24.54 -7.08
C ASP A 44 -3.00 -24.82 -5.57
N PRO A 45 -2.57 -25.97 -5.03
CA PRO A 45 -2.70 -26.31 -3.60
C PRO A 45 -1.90 -25.37 -2.67
N THR A 46 -1.09 -24.46 -3.23
CA THR A 46 -0.37 -23.43 -2.49
C THR A 46 -1.17 -22.15 -2.26
N LEU A 47 -2.44 -22.05 -2.66
CA LEU A 47 -3.27 -20.83 -2.52
C LEU A 47 -3.21 -20.23 -1.11
N GLY A 48 -3.42 -21.03 -0.06
CA GLY A 48 -3.33 -20.54 1.32
C GLY A 48 -1.94 -20.04 1.72
N ARG A 49 -0.87 -20.59 1.12
CA ARG A 49 0.51 -20.10 1.27
C ARG A 49 0.70 -18.76 0.55
N THR A 50 0.10 -18.60 -0.63
CA THR A 50 0.13 -17.36 -1.42
C THR A 50 -0.54 -16.22 -0.67
N VAL A 51 -1.72 -16.44 -0.07
CA VAL A 51 -2.39 -15.44 0.78
C VAL A 51 -1.50 -15.00 1.93
N ARG A 52 -0.96 -15.96 2.70
CA ARG A 52 -0.05 -15.63 3.82
C ARG A 52 1.15 -14.80 3.36
N LYS A 53 1.69 -15.11 2.17
CA LYS A 53 2.79 -14.34 1.58
C LYS A 53 2.34 -12.92 1.20
N LEU A 54 1.19 -12.75 0.54
CA LEU A 54 0.63 -11.45 0.15
C LEU A 54 0.36 -10.57 1.38
N VAL A 55 -0.27 -11.12 2.41
CA VAL A 55 -0.52 -10.44 3.69
C VAL A 55 0.80 -10.02 4.34
N SER A 56 1.80 -10.91 4.38
CA SER A 56 3.10 -10.61 4.95
C SER A 56 3.84 -9.50 4.18
N MET A 57 3.75 -9.51 2.85
CA MET A 57 4.35 -8.46 2.01
C MET A 57 3.66 -7.11 2.21
N LEU A 58 2.33 -7.10 2.32
CA LEU A 58 1.57 -5.88 2.60
C LEU A 58 1.91 -5.34 3.99
N ALA A 59 1.94 -6.19 5.02
CA ALA A 59 2.29 -5.81 6.39
C ALA A 59 3.68 -5.17 6.49
N LYS A 60 4.69 -5.76 5.83
CA LYS A 60 6.03 -5.16 5.74
C LYS A 60 6.00 -3.77 5.09
N ARG A 61 5.16 -3.59 4.07
CA ARG A 61 5.03 -2.31 3.38
C ARG A 61 4.32 -1.27 4.25
N ILE A 62 3.32 -1.66 5.03
CA ILE A 62 2.67 -0.78 6.02
C ILE A 62 3.70 -0.31 7.04
N GLU A 63 4.50 -1.21 7.62
CA GLU A 63 5.51 -0.85 8.62
C GLU A 63 6.58 0.11 8.07
N LEU A 64 7.03 -0.12 6.82
CA LEU A 64 7.94 0.79 6.13
C LEU A 64 7.36 2.21 6.05
N TRP A 65 6.10 2.36 5.64
CA TRP A 65 5.47 3.68 5.50
C TRP A 65 5.04 4.29 6.84
N ARG A 66 4.78 3.47 7.86
CA ARG A 66 4.48 3.94 9.22
C ARG A 66 5.70 4.60 9.87
N SER A 67 6.90 4.10 9.58
CA SER A 67 8.17 4.66 10.07
C SER A 67 8.76 5.75 9.15
N ALA A 68 8.12 6.01 8.01
CA ALA A 68 8.60 7.01 7.06
C ALA A 68 8.24 8.44 7.50
N ASP A 69 9.23 9.33 7.47
CA ASP A 69 9.13 10.76 7.72
C ASP A 69 9.81 11.56 6.59
N ASP A 70 9.91 12.89 6.74
CA ASP A 70 10.54 13.74 5.71
C ASP A 70 12.04 13.46 5.52
N ALA A 71 12.74 12.99 6.56
CA ALA A 71 14.18 12.75 6.51
C ALA A 71 14.51 11.44 5.79
N ASN A 72 13.67 10.42 5.93
CA ASN A 72 13.89 9.09 5.34
C ASN A 72 12.94 8.76 4.16
N TRP A 73 12.07 9.69 3.74
CA TRP A 73 11.06 9.45 2.69
C TRP A 73 11.63 8.85 1.41
N ALA A 74 12.73 9.41 0.90
CA ALA A 74 13.36 8.93 -0.33
C ALA A 74 13.90 7.50 -0.18
N GLU A 75 14.37 7.12 1.01
CA GLU A 75 14.79 5.74 1.28
C GLU A 75 13.60 4.79 1.33
N ALA A 76 12.52 5.19 2.01
CA ALA A 76 11.29 4.41 2.04
C ALA A 76 10.72 4.20 0.62
N VAL A 77 10.79 5.22 -0.25
CA VAL A 77 10.43 5.09 -1.67
C VAL A 77 11.32 4.09 -2.38
N ARG A 78 12.64 4.16 -2.15
CA ARG A 78 13.62 3.24 -2.75
C ARG A 78 13.30 1.80 -2.40
N GLU A 79 13.25 1.49 -1.10
CA GLU A 79 12.90 0.16 -0.57
C GLU A 79 11.49 -0.29 -0.99
N SER A 80 10.59 0.68 -1.21
CA SER A 80 9.23 0.39 -1.58
C SER A 80 9.07 -0.05 -3.04
N LEU A 81 9.82 0.53 -3.97
CA LEU A 81 9.54 0.44 -5.40
C LEU A 81 10.64 -0.25 -6.20
N TYR A 82 11.89 -0.14 -5.76
CA TYR A 82 13.04 -0.56 -6.56
C TYR A 82 13.74 -1.74 -5.89
N LYS A 83 13.98 -2.79 -6.68
CA LYS A 83 14.75 -3.97 -6.26
C LYS A 83 16.24 -3.79 -6.50
N ASP A 84 16.58 -3.06 -7.56
CA ASP A 84 17.93 -2.87 -8.07
C ASP A 84 18.29 -1.36 -8.06
N GLU A 85 19.47 -1.02 -8.56
CA GLU A 85 19.93 0.37 -8.63
C GLU A 85 18.96 1.26 -9.44
N VAL A 86 18.73 2.46 -8.94
CA VAL A 86 17.81 3.44 -9.53
C VAL A 86 18.51 4.78 -9.68
N SER A 87 18.28 5.47 -10.80
CA SER A 87 18.82 6.81 -11.01
C SER A 87 18.23 7.80 -9.99
N SER A 88 19.02 8.81 -9.63
CA SER A 88 18.58 9.87 -8.72
C SER A 88 17.34 10.61 -9.26
N GLU A 89 17.23 10.77 -10.57
CA GLU A 89 16.08 11.40 -11.21
C GLU A 89 14.79 10.57 -11.09
N ALA A 90 14.86 9.26 -11.39
CA ALA A 90 13.71 8.38 -11.28
C ALA A 90 13.23 8.26 -9.82
N LEU A 91 14.17 8.14 -8.88
CA LEU A 91 13.84 8.11 -7.46
C LEU A 91 13.17 9.40 -7.00
N ARG A 92 13.71 10.56 -7.39
CA ARG A 92 13.14 11.86 -7.06
C ARG A 92 11.71 11.99 -7.61
N HIS A 93 11.49 11.60 -8.87
CA HIS A 93 10.17 11.62 -9.48
C HIS A 93 9.15 10.79 -8.67
N SER A 94 9.50 9.54 -8.35
CA SER A 94 8.61 8.65 -7.59
C SER A 94 8.41 9.12 -6.16
N ALA A 95 9.44 9.67 -5.52
CA ALA A 95 9.35 10.22 -4.17
C ALA A 95 8.39 11.41 -4.10
N GLU A 96 8.50 12.35 -5.04
CA GLU A 96 7.58 13.48 -5.17
C GLU A 96 6.16 13.02 -5.48
N ALA A 97 5.98 12.04 -6.37
CA ALA A 97 4.66 11.51 -6.72
C ALA A 97 3.97 10.84 -5.52
N LEU A 98 4.70 10.00 -4.78
CA LEU A 98 4.17 9.36 -3.57
C LEU A 98 3.93 10.38 -2.46
N LYS A 99 4.75 11.43 -2.35
CA LYS A 99 4.53 12.51 -1.37
C LYS A 99 3.22 13.26 -1.66
N ARG A 100 3.00 13.63 -2.93
CA ARG A 100 1.73 14.24 -3.38
C ARG A 100 0.54 13.32 -3.11
N PHE A 101 0.68 12.02 -3.38
CA PHE A 101 -0.38 11.05 -3.08
C PHE A 101 -0.68 10.97 -1.57
N SER A 102 0.34 10.90 -0.71
CA SER A 102 0.18 10.91 0.74
C SER A 102 -0.52 12.18 1.23
N GLN A 103 -0.15 13.35 0.69
CA GLN A 103 -0.80 14.62 1.03
C GLN A 103 -2.29 14.65 0.64
N ARG A 104 -2.63 14.08 -0.52
CA ARG A 104 -4.04 13.95 -0.96
C ARG A 104 -4.85 13.00 -0.07
N LEU A 105 -4.23 11.93 0.40
CA LEU A 105 -4.82 11.02 1.39
C LEU A 105 -5.04 11.73 2.74
N ASP A 106 -4.04 12.48 3.19
CA ASP A 106 -4.09 13.25 4.44
C ASP A 106 -5.20 14.30 4.41
N ALA A 107 -5.39 14.98 3.27
CA ALA A 107 -6.43 15.99 3.09
C ALA A 107 -7.85 15.40 2.92
N ALA A 108 -7.99 14.11 2.59
CA ALA A 108 -9.29 13.50 2.34
C ALA A 108 -10.02 13.16 3.66
N PRO A 109 -11.29 13.58 3.82
CA PRO A 109 -12.14 13.10 4.90
C PRO A 109 -12.40 11.59 4.78
N LEU A 110 -12.61 10.92 5.92
CA LEU A 110 -12.83 9.48 5.96
C LEU A 110 -13.97 9.02 5.04
N ASP A 111 -15.10 9.72 5.05
CA ASP A 111 -16.26 9.39 4.20
C ASP A 111 -15.93 9.48 2.70
N SER A 112 -15.02 10.38 2.32
CA SER A 112 -14.54 10.49 0.93
C SER A 112 -13.65 9.30 0.58
N LEU A 113 -12.75 8.90 1.48
CA LEU A 113 -11.91 7.71 1.31
C LEU A 113 -12.76 6.43 1.18
N MET A 114 -13.81 6.28 1.98
CA MET A 114 -14.79 5.18 1.88
C MET A 114 -15.47 5.10 0.51
N GLN A 115 -15.64 6.24 -0.14
CA GLN A 115 -16.27 6.37 -1.45
C GLN A 115 -15.25 6.32 -2.60
N GLY A 116 -13.97 6.02 -2.30
CA GLY A 116 -12.89 5.98 -3.29
C GLY A 116 -12.46 7.36 -3.80
N ARG A 117 -12.83 8.44 -3.11
CA ARG A 117 -12.45 9.80 -3.47
C ARG A 117 -11.22 10.24 -2.69
N ILE A 118 -10.15 10.50 -3.44
CA ILE A 118 -8.92 11.14 -2.96
C ILE A 118 -8.86 12.53 -3.60
N ALA A 119 -8.62 13.58 -2.79
CA ALA A 119 -8.68 14.99 -3.19
C ALA A 119 -7.90 15.30 -4.46
#